data_AF-A0ABD5MEX2-F1
#
_entry.id   AF-A0ABD5MEX2-F1
#
_cell.length_a   1.000
_cell.length_b   1.000
_cell.length_c   1.000
_cell.angle_alpha   90.00
_cell.angle_beta   90.00
_cell.angle_gamma   90.00
#
_symmetry.space_group_name_H-M   'P 1'
#
loop_
_entity.id
_entity.type
_entity.pdbx_description
1 polymer ?
#
loop_
_entity_poly.entity_id
_entity_poly.type
_entity_poly.pdbx_seq_one_letter_code
_entity_poly.pdbx_strand_id
1 'polypeptide(L)'
;MIATDKTVSNEVTTTFNSDEIPCVQYGFPEDKGPFREPKLRTIFDPIPEGAITVSPIYLLTQKQYDRQERFETGYEVSEYRIIATELQDECESKGRVRYPVHVESDVLREEGGETLIEWFREFVEEWLNVPFKSCDLYFSGSRSIHVHVPRFVSGEDARKRLKQTAESFCEETGAELDCGLYSSKRLFRLPGVKHEKTGLPKVEIGDTWDDVEVFKKVQQGAEIPESYEVVLRDLFILDKTVRLTTEPEGTYNPFTKANIFESERSRLRFNTTEAETRLPLIEQQEHPDDPADVPLWAQYNYKEFSPYALAAGNGRSVAALEVKGGAFARRDVREGATLIPAYFFGAQGCAGREFIKETEHAPLQLSDRDYEKWDYAEGDYVVIIGGQSRSSRIFGVKPYQAATVGKILMREGGGRAEALEYLSNEEFDIGAAGSAVSKPSVKTKRRADNSTSQPKPSQKSEAAKLQQRAEQYGIKSLGHIERLRVANRLLKQDWEVAWEWFKQQFGSEFKPDVTWTHFKSICENTKYGNDYSHVKVPKRPY
;
A
#
# COMPACT_ATOMS: atom_id res chain seq x y z
N MET A 1 16.50 64.67 27.40
CA MET A 1 15.82 64.26 26.16
C MET A 1 16.11 62.79 25.95
N ILE A 2 15.07 61.94 25.95
CA ILE A 2 15.21 60.50 25.68
C ILE A 2 14.80 60.31 24.23
N ALA A 3 15.74 59.91 23.37
CA ALA A 3 15.44 59.53 22.01
C ALA A 3 14.81 58.12 22.03
N THR A 4 13.57 58.02 21.55
CA THR A 4 12.90 56.73 21.32
C THR A 4 13.34 56.22 19.96
N ASP A 5 14.17 55.18 19.95
CA ASP A 5 14.55 54.51 18.72
C ASP A 5 13.38 53.63 18.25
N LYS A 6 12.87 53.90 17.05
CA LYS A 6 11.76 53.14 16.46
C LYS A 6 12.33 52.01 15.63
N THR A 7 12.44 50.83 16.22
CA THR A 7 12.72 49.60 15.47
C THR A 7 11.57 49.35 14.49
N VAL A 8 11.80 49.63 13.21
CA VAL A 8 10.88 49.25 12.13
C VAL A 8 11.00 47.74 11.94
N SER A 9 9.94 47.01 12.22
CA SER A 9 9.82 45.59 11.90
C SER A 9 9.78 45.42 10.39
N ASN A 10 10.88 44.95 9.79
CA ASN A 10 10.86 44.43 8.43
C ASN A 10 10.07 43.11 8.43
N GLU A 11 8.76 43.20 8.18
CA GLU A 11 7.98 42.04 7.75
C GLU A 11 8.61 41.50 6.47
N VAL A 12 9.12 40.27 6.52
CA VAL A 12 9.61 39.57 5.32
C VAL A 12 8.38 39.09 4.55
N THR A 13 7.80 39.97 3.75
CA THR A 13 6.70 39.63 2.83
C THR A 13 7.25 38.72 1.74
N THR A 14 7.22 37.40 2.00
CA THR A 14 7.70 36.38 1.08
C THR A 14 6.78 36.35 -0.14
N THR A 15 7.16 37.08 -1.18
CA THR A 15 6.35 37.28 -2.39
C THR A 15 6.36 36.01 -3.23
N PHE A 16 5.32 35.19 -3.06
CA PHE A 16 5.14 33.93 -3.76
C PHE A 16 4.73 34.20 -5.21
N ASN A 17 5.67 34.07 -6.14
CA ASN A 17 5.46 34.41 -7.55
C ASN A 17 4.94 33.19 -8.34
N SER A 18 3.69 32.82 -8.05
CA SER A 18 2.92 31.73 -8.65
C SER A 18 1.56 32.27 -9.05
N ASP A 19 1.04 31.88 -10.23
CA ASP A 19 -0.32 32.25 -10.67
C ASP A 19 -1.42 31.67 -9.76
N GLU A 20 -1.06 30.68 -8.93
CA GLU A 20 -1.94 30.05 -7.94
C GLU A 20 -1.43 30.25 -6.50
N ILE A 21 -2.36 30.61 -5.61
CA ILE A 21 -2.18 30.83 -4.18
C ILE A 21 -2.59 29.54 -3.45
N PRO A 22 -1.68 28.85 -2.74
CA PRO A 22 -2.01 27.63 -2.01
C PRO A 22 -2.78 27.93 -0.73
N CYS A 23 -4.02 27.45 -0.65
CA CYS A 23 -4.92 27.69 0.46
C CYS A 23 -5.48 26.41 1.10
N VAL A 24 -5.86 26.49 2.38
CA VAL A 24 -6.46 25.41 3.18
C VAL A 24 -7.66 25.92 3.98
N GLN A 25 -8.52 25.00 4.41
CA GLN A 25 -9.61 25.23 5.34
C GLN A 25 -9.25 24.58 6.68
N TYR A 26 -9.32 25.35 7.77
CA TYR A 26 -9.17 24.82 9.11
C TYR A 26 -10.52 24.33 9.68
N GLY A 27 -10.47 23.31 10.53
CA GLY A 27 -11.62 22.78 11.27
C GLY A 27 -11.42 22.90 12.77
N PHE A 28 -12.51 23.18 13.48
CA PHE A 28 -12.55 23.49 14.92
C PHE A 28 -13.43 22.47 15.66
N PRO A 29 -13.24 22.24 16.97
CA PRO A 29 -14.13 21.40 17.76
C PRO A 29 -15.50 22.08 17.92
N GLU A 30 -16.55 21.30 18.20
CA GLU A 30 -17.95 21.75 18.21
C GLU A 30 -18.23 22.91 19.20
N ASP A 31 -17.40 23.08 20.22
CA ASP A 31 -17.51 24.11 21.25
C ASP A 31 -16.73 25.41 20.95
N LYS A 32 -15.90 25.45 19.89
CA LYS A 32 -14.98 26.58 19.61
C LYS A 32 -15.07 27.13 18.19
N GLY A 33 -16.27 27.55 17.81
CA GLY A 33 -16.51 28.29 16.57
C GLY A 33 -17.20 27.43 15.49
N PRO A 34 -17.09 27.82 14.20
CA PRO A 34 -17.70 27.04 13.13
C PRO A 34 -16.88 25.76 12.91
N PHE A 35 -17.56 24.61 12.77
CA PHE A 35 -16.92 23.30 12.54
C PHE A 35 -15.89 23.29 11.39
N ARG A 36 -16.06 24.18 10.41
CA ARG A 36 -15.09 24.51 9.36
C ARG A 36 -15.03 26.01 9.14
N GLU A 37 -13.85 26.55 8.87
CA GLU A 37 -13.67 27.96 8.58
C GLU A 37 -14.47 28.40 7.32
N PRO A 38 -15.18 29.54 7.32
CA PRO A 38 -16.01 29.96 6.18
C PRO A 38 -15.21 30.37 4.95
N LYS A 39 -13.97 30.83 5.15
CA LYS A 39 -13.00 31.23 4.13
C LYS A 39 -11.83 30.23 4.11
N LEU A 40 -11.07 30.23 3.02
CA LEU A 40 -9.80 29.51 2.93
C LEU A 40 -8.66 30.46 3.33
N ARG A 41 -7.70 30.00 4.12
CA ARG A 41 -6.46 30.74 4.44
C ARG A 41 -5.33 30.29 3.54
N THR A 42 -4.33 31.12 3.30
CA THR A 42 -3.09 30.64 2.68
C THR A 42 -2.39 29.67 3.62
N ILE A 43 -1.55 28.77 3.08
CA ILE A 43 -0.73 27.89 3.93
C ILE A 43 0.33 28.66 4.75
N PHE A 44 0.64 29.89 4.33
CA PHE A 44 1.63 30.77 4.96
C PHE A 44 1.05 31.54 6.15
N ASP A 45 -0.27 31.71 6.21
CA ASP A 45 -0.94 32.35 7.34
C ASP A 45 -0.79 31.49 8.62
N PRO A 46 -0.73 32.13 9.81
CA PRO A 46 -0.69 31.41 11.07
C PRO A 46 -1.89 30.46 11.24
N ILE A 47 -1.65 29.29 11.82
CA ILE A 47 -2.72 28.35 12.19
C ILE A 47 -3.67 29.05 13.18
N PRO A 48 -4.99 29.12 12.91
CA PRO A 48 -5.93 29.80 13.79
C PRO A 48 -5.95 29.21 15.19
N GLU A 49 -6.10 30.07 16.21
CA GLU A 49 -6.22 29.62 17.60
C GLU A 49 -7.40 28.64 17.75
N GLY A 50 -7.13 27.46 18.30
CA GLY A 50 -8.14 26.42 18.50
C GLY A 50 -8.45 25.55 17.26
N ALA A 51 -7.81 25.80 16.11
CA ALA A 51 -7.89 24.89 14.98
C ALA A 51 -7.32 23.50 15.34
N ILE A 52 -8.06 22.44 15.02
CA ILE A 52 -7.69 21.05 15.33
C ILE A 52 -7.35 20.23 14.08
N THR A 53 -7.85 20.66 12.91
CA THR A 53 -7.69 19.93 11.64
C THR A 53 -7.50 20.90 10.47
N VAL A 54 -6.93 20.38 9.38
CA VAL A 54 -6.63 21.12 8.14
C VAL A 54 -7.06 20.29 6.91
N SER A 55 -7.52 20.95 5.86
CA SER A 55 -7.99 20.31 4.61
C SER A 55 -6.84 19.90 3.66
N PRO A 56 -7.14 19.30 2.51
CA PRO A 56 -6.24 19.30 1.35
C PRO A 56 -5.95 20.74 0.89
N ILE A 57 -4.97 20.90 0.01
CA ILE A 57 -4.50 22.21 -0.44
C ILE A 57 -5.20 22.56 -1.76
N TYR A 58 -5.89 23.69 -1.77
CA TYR A 58 -6.63 24.23 -2.91
C TYR A 58 -5.83 25.38 -3.52
N LEU A 59 -5.48 25.26 -4.79
CA LEU A 59 -4.64 26.23 -5.50
C LEU A 59 -5.54 27.30 -6.13
N LEU A 60 -5.81 28.40 -5.41
CA LEU A 60 -6.71 29.46 -5.83
C LEU A 60 -6.04 30.40 -6.84
N THR A 61 -6.76 30.87 -7.85
CA THR A 61 -6.29 32.04 -8.62
C THR A 61 -6.41 33.33 -7.80
N GLN A 62 -5.61 34.37 -8.10
CA GLN A 62 -5.74 35.68 -7.44
C GLN A 62 -7.21 36.18 -7.43
N LYS A 63 -7.92 36.06 -8.55
CA LYS A 63 -9.34 36.46 -8.66
C LYS A 63 -10.27 35.69 -7.70
N GLN A 64 -9.99 34.42 -7.43
CA GLN A 64 -10.75 33.60 -6.48
C GLN A 64 -10.44 33.98 -5.03
N TYR A 65 -9.17 34.26 -4.72
CA TYR A 65 -8.75 34.75 -3.41
C TYR A 65 -9.36 36.14 -3.12
N ASP A 66 -9.22 37.08 -4.06
CA ASP A 66 -9.86 38.41 -4.00
C ASP A 66 -11.40 38.35 -3.91
N ARG A 67 -12.03 37.24 -4.31
CA ARG A 67 -13.49 37.06 -4.19
C ARG A 67 -13.89 36.78 -2.74
N GLN A 68 -13.17 35.92 -2.03
CA GLN A 68 -13.49 35.64 -0.61
C GLN A 68 -13.15 36.82 0.31
N GLU A 69 -12.15 37.64 -0.04
CA GLU A 69 -11.79 38.83 0.74
C GLU A 69 -12.81 39.97 0.65
N ARG A 70 -13.70 39.96 -0.36
CA ARG A 70 -14.84 40.91 -0.45
C ARG A 70 -15.99 40.58 0.49
N PHE A 71 -16.05 39.35 0.98
CA PHE A 71 -17.03 38.93 1.96
C PHE A 71 -16.52 39.25 3.36
N GLU A 72 -17.37 39.72 4.26
CA GLU A 72 -16.96 40.02 5.64
C GLU A 72 -16.75 38.72 6.41
N THR A 73 -17.77 37.85 6.37
CA THR A 73 -17.86 36.63 7.18
C THR A 73 -17.63 35.34 6.39
N GLY A 74 -17.81 35.37 5.07
CA GLY A 74 -17.72 34.20 4.18
C GLY A 74 -19.01 33.38 4.05
N TYR A 75 -20.13 33.84 4.61
CA TYR A 75 -21.46 33.23 4.53
C TYR A 75 -22.40 33.92 3.53
N GLU A 76 -21.96 35.01 2.89
CA GLU A 76 -22.77 35.90 2.04
C GLU A 76 -22.96 35.37 0.60
N VAL A 77 -22.53 34.13 0.33
CA VAL A 77 -22.73 33.41 -0.92
C VAL A 77 -24.17 32.89 -1.03
N SER A 78 -24.71 32.85 -2.26
CA SER A 78 -26.14 32.58 -2.49
C SER A 78 -26.47 31.10 -2.74
N GLU A 79 -25.59 30.37 -3.43
CA GLU A 79 -25.80 28.95 -3.80
C GLU A 79 -25.17 27.98 -2.78
N TYR A 80 -24.26 28.49 -1.95
CA TYR A 80 -23.47 27.73 -0.99
C TYR A 80 -23.70 28.24 0.44
N ARG A 81 -23.41 27.40 1.44
CA ARG A 81 -23.46 27.82 2.85
C ARG A 81 -22.26 28.68 3.26
N ILE A 82 -21.10 28.45 2.64
CA ILE A 82 -19.84 29.19 2.88
C ILE A 82 -19.01 29.28 1.59
N ILE A 83 -18.32 30.39 1.37
CA ILE A 83 -17.48 30.64 0.18
C ILE A 83 -16.34 29.62 0.05
N ALA A 84 -15.81 29.11 1.16
CA ALA A 84 -14.81 28.05 1.13
C ALA A 84 -15.31 26.81 0.36
N THR A 85 -16.58 26.39 0.51
CA THR A 85 -17.08 25.18 -0.18
C THR A 85 -17.21 25.39 -1.69
N GLU A 86 -17.67 26.57 -2.12
CA GLU A 86 -17.72 26.97 -3.54
C GLU A 86 -16.32 26.99 -4.16
N LEU A 87 -15.35 27.59 -3.47
CA LEU A 87 -13.95 27.65 -3.90
C LEU A 87 -13.30 26.26 -3.99
N GLN A 88 -13.63 25.36 -3.05
CA GLN A 88 -13.18 23.98 -3.07
C GLN A 88 -13.74 23.23 -4.30
N ASP A 89 -15.04 23.34 -4.58
CA ASP A 89 -15.65 22.72 -5.78
C ASP A 89 -15.04 23.26 -7.08
N GLU A 90 -14.79 24.56 -7.17
CA GLU A 90 -14.12 25.20 -8.33
C GLU A 90 -12.65 24.77 -8.52
N CYS A 91 -12.01 24.24 -7.48
CA CYS A 91 -10.65 23.70 -7.57
C CYS A 91 -10.67 22.20 -7.86
N GLU A 92 -11.56 21.43 -7.22
CA GLU A 92 -11.77 20.00 -7.47
C GLU A 92 -12.15 19.74 -8.93
N SER A 93 -13.14 20.49 -9.44
CA SER A 93 -13.59 20.42 -10.86
C SER A 93 -12.53 20.82 -11.89
N LYS A 94 -11.45 21.49 -11.48
CA LYS A 94 -10.36 21.96 -12.36
C LYS A 94 -9.03 21.24 -12.08
N GLY A 95 -8.99 20.22 -11.23
CA GLY A 95 -7.76 19.50 -10.85
C GLY A 95 -6.76 20.32 -10.03
N ARG A 96 -7.15 21.50 -9.53
CA ARG A 96 -6.32 22.45 -8.77
C ARG A 96 -6.31 22.15 -7.27
N VAL A 97 -6.26 20.87 -6.95
CA VAL A 97 -6.16 20.38 -5.57
C VAL A 97 -4.93 19.49 -5.45
N ARG A 98 -4.24 19.62 -4.32
CA ARG A 98 -3.16 18.72 -3.90
C ARG A 98 -3.59 18.07 -2.60
N TYR A 99 -3.71 16.74 -2.62
CA TYR A 99 -4.00 15.94 -1.45
C TYR A 99 -2.68 15.43 -0.89
N PRO A 100 -2.27 15.85 0.33
CA PRO A 100 -1.15 15.23 1.03
C PRO A 100 -1.39 13.73 1.18
N VAL A 101 -0.37 12.92 0.94
CA VAL A 101 -0.47 11.47 1.10
C VAL A 101 -0.28 11.13 2.57
N HIS A 102 -1.40 10.85 3.24
CA HIS A 102 -1.40 10.33 4.61
C HIS A 102 -1.85 8.87 4.63
N VAL A 103 -1.31 8.09 5.56
CA VAL A 103 -1.73 6.73 5.88
C VAL A 103 -2.02 6.68 7.37
N GLU A 104 -3.10 6.05 7.81
CA GLU A 104 -3.34 5.80 9.23
C GLU A 104 -4.05 4.46 9.43
N SER A 105 -3.89 3.88 10.61
CA SER A 105 -4.62 2.72 11.09
C SER A 105 -4.99 2.98 12.55
N ASP A 106 -6.23 2.66 12.94
CA ASP A 106 -6.78 2.97 14.26
C ASP A 106 -7.02 1.75 15.17
N VAL A 107 -6.41 0.61 14.79
CA VAL A 107 -6.41 -0.66 15.53
C VAL A 107 -5.12 -0.92 16.33
N LEU A 108 -4.44 0.16 16.76
CA LEU A 108 -3.17 0.09 17.53
C LEU A 108 -3.27 -0.76 18.80
N ARG A 109 -4.44 -0.84 19.42
CA ARG A 109 -4.64 -1.57 20.69
C ARG A 109 -4.93 -3.06 20.46
N GLU A 110 -5.45 -3.37 19.29
CA GLU A 110 -5.88 -4.67 18.86
C GLU A 110 -4.72 -5.45 18.21
N GLU A 111 -3.96 -4.80 17.33
CA GLU A 111 -2.90 -5.44 16.51
C GLU A 111 -1.46 -5.06 16.95
N GLY A 112 -1.31 -3.96 17.71
CA GLY A 112 -0.03 -3.50 18.26
C GLY A 112 0.78 -2.59 17.33
N GLY A 113 1.64 -1.75 17.92
CA GLY A 113 2.38 -0.72 17.18
C GLY A 113 3.41 -1.26 16.18
N GLU A 114 4.10 -2.36 16.51
CA GLU A 114 5.06 -3.01 15.60
C GLU A 114 4.36 -3.46 14.30
N THR A 115 3.22 -4.15 14.42
CA THR A 115 2.40 -4.62 13.28
C THR A 115 1.92 -3.46 12.40
N LEU A 116 1.47 -2.35 13.00
CA LEU A 116 1.07 -1.16 12.26
C LEU A 116 2.24 -0.54 11.50
N ILE A 117 3.43 -0.46 12.12
CA ILE A 117 4.65 0.03 11.47
C ILE A 117 5.06 -0.87 10.29
N GLU A 118 4.96 -2.19 10.42
CA GLU A 118 5.21 -3.13 9.32
C GLU A 118 4.23 -2.89 8.15
N TRP A 119 2.92 -2.77 8.42
CA TRP A 119 1.92 -2.47 7.39
C TRP A 119 2.17 -1.14 6.68
N PHE A 120 2.49 -0.07 7.42
CA PHE A 120 2.80 1.21 6.79
C PHE A 120 4.09 1.15 5.97
N ARG A 121 5.12 0.41 6.43
CA ARG A 121 6.38 0.24 5.72
C ARG A 121 6.16 -0.50 4.40
N GLU A 122 5.45 -1.63 4.42
CA GLU A 122 5.11 -2.40 3.21
C GLU A 122 4.29 -1.55 2.22
N PHE A 123 3.25 -0.86 2.69
CA PHE A 123 2.43 0.00 1.82
C PHE A 123 3.24 1.17 1.22
N VAL A 124 4.04 1.86 2.04
CA VAL A 124 4.79 3.05 1.57
C VAL A 124 5.95 2.66 0.66
N GLU A 125 6.70 1.59 0.97
CA GLU A 125 7.86 1.17 0.18
C GLU A 125 7.47 0.33 -1.04
N GLU A 126 6.57 -0.65 -0.91
CA GLU A 126 6.24 -1.57 -2.02
C GLU A 126 5.08 -1.09 -2.90
N TRP A 127 4.11 -0.35 -2.35
CA TRP A 127 2.92 0.08 -3.09
C TRP A 127 2.93 1.56 -3.52
N LEU A 128 3.57 2.44 -2.75
CA LEU A 128 3.75 3.85 -3.12
C LEU A 128 5.13 4.17 -3.69
N ASN A 129 6.10 3.24 -3.58
CA ASN A 129 7.48 3.41 -4.01
C ASN A 129 8.15 4.67 -3.40
N VAL A 130 7.96 4.87 -2.10
CA VAL A 130 8.57 5.96 -1.31
C VAL A 130 9.39 5.34 -0.18
N PRO A 131 10.63 5.77 0.08
CA PRO A 131 11.40 5.25 1.22
C PRO A 131 10.71 5.57 2.55
N PHE A 132 10.42 4.57 3.38
CA PHE A 132 9.66 4.76 4.62
C PHE A 132 10.36 5.72 5.58
N LYS A 133 11.69 5.65 5.64
CA LYS A 133 12.57 6.56 6.41
C LYS A 133 12.46 8.05 6.05
N SER A 134 11.76 8.40 4.96
CA SER A 134 11.51 9.79 4.55
C SER A 134 10.13 10.31 4.97
N CYS A 135 9.35 9.50 5.69
CA CYS A 135 8.03 9.86 6.19
C CYS A 135 8.10 10.37 7.64
N ASP A 136 7.16 11.22 8.02
CA ASP A 136 6.95 11.63 9.41
C ASP A 136 5.85 10.77 10.03
N LEU A 137 6.16 10.10 11.13
CA LEU A 137 5.21 9.25 11.83
C LEU A 137 4.70 9.97 13.07
N TYR A 138 3.42 9.81 13.39
CA TYR A 138 2.79 10.46 14.54
C TYR A 138 1.89 9.50 15.31
N PHE A 139 2.06 9.44 16.63
CA PHE A 139 1.03 8.90 17.50
C PHE A 139 -0.13 9.91 17.61
N SER A 140 -1.35 9.45 17.35
CA SER A 140 -2.58 10.26 17.39
C SER A 140 -2.92 10.86 18.76
N GLY A 141 -2.30 10.40 19.85
CA GLY A 141 -2.77 10.68 21.20
C GLY A 141 -3.90 9.75 21.69
N SER A 142 -4.27 8.69 20.95
CA SER A 142 -5.30 7.74 21.42
C SER A 142 -5.13 6.29 20.97
N ARG A 143 -5.45 5.97 19.70
CA ARG A 143 -5.47 4.59 19.18
C ARG A 143 -5.03 4.43 17.73
N SER A 144 -4.64 5.52 17.07
CA SER A 144 -4.06 5.46 15.72
C SER A 144 -2.62 5.94 15.69
N ILE A 145 -1.90 5.45 14.69
CA ILE A 145 -0.66 6.02 14.18
C ILE A 145 -0.99 6.62 12.82
N HIS A 146 -0.48 7.83 12.54
CA HIS A 146 -0.55 8.46 11.23
C HIS A 146 0.85 8.55 10.65
N VAL A 147 1.02 8.14 9.39
CA VAL A 147 2.23 8.35 8.59
C VAL A 147 1.93 9.45 7.57
N HIS A 148 2.73 10.51 7.60
CA HIS A 148 2.75 11.57 6.62
C HIS A 148 3.83 11.24 5.60
N VAL A 149 3.43 10.96 4.36
CA VAL A 149 4.34 10.61 3.27
C VAL A 149 4.70 11.90 2.52
N PRO A 150 5.97 12.14 2.14
CA PRO A 150 6.41 13.37 1.46
C PRO A 150 6.00 13.37 -0.02
N ARG A 151 4.70 13.24 -0.29
CA ARG A 151 4.07 13.22 -1.61
C ARG A 151 2.68 13.86 -1.59
N PHE A 152 2.27 14.37 -2.74
CA PHE A 152 0.91 14.80 -3.04
C PHE A 152 0.33 13.98 -4.20
N VAL A 153 -0.98 13.68 -4.16
CA VAL A 153 -1.74 13.31 -5.36
C VAL A 153 -2.53 14.51 -5.87
N SER A 154 -2.67 14.64 -7.19
CA SER A 154 -3.26 15.82 -7.85
C SER A 154 -4.63 15.50 -8.44
N GLY A 155 -5.65 16.23 -8.01
CA GLY A 155 -7.02 16.05 -8.51
C GLY A 155 -7.71 14.76 -8.04
N GLU A 156 -9.00 14.67 -8.39
CA GLU A 156 -9.92 13.66 -7.85
C GLU A 156 -9.61 12.22 -8.29
N ASP A 157 -9.15 12.00 -9.52
CA ASP A 157 -8.92 10.64 -10.00
C ASP A 157 -7.64 10.02 -9.43
N ALA A 158 -6.59 10.82 -9.20
CA ALA A 158 -5.42 10.38 -8.46
C ALA A 158 -5.75 10.10 -6.98
N ARG A 159 -6.66 10.88 -6.36
CA ARG A 159 -7.19 10.59 -5.01
C ARG A 159 -7.97 9.25 -4.98
N LYS A 160 -8.85 9.01 -5.95
CA LYS A 160 -9.59 7.74 -6.08
C LYS A 160 -8.65 6.55 -6.29
N ARG A 161 -7.62 6.70 -7.13
CA ARG A 161 -6.58 5.69 -7.35
C ARG A 161 -5.82 5.38 -6.06
N LEU A 162 -5.34 6.40 -5.33
CA LEU A 162 -4.70 6.20 -4.02
C LEU A 162 -5.59 5.41 -3.04
N LYS A 163 -6.90 5.71 -3.03
CA LYS A 163 -7.87 4.96 -2.24
C LYS A 163 -7.94 3.49 -2.68
N GLN A 164 -8.08 3.23 -3.98
CA GLN A 164 -8.13 1.87 -4.53
C GLN A 164 -6.84 1.09 -4.25
N THR A 165 -5.67 1.74 -4.32
CA THR A 165 -4.37 1.15 -3.96
C THR A 165 -4.34 0.74 -2.48
N ALA A 166 -4.81 1.59 -1.57
CA ALA A 166 -4.89 1.27 -0.14
C ALA A 166 -5.93 0.18 0.18
N GLU A 167 -7.10 0.22 -0.47
CA GLU A 167 -8.13 -0.82 -0.31
C GLU A 167 -7.63 -2.19 -0.82
N SER A 168 -6.92 -2.20 -1.96
CA SER A 168 -6.28 -3.41 -2.49
C SER A 168 -5.19 -3.96 -1.57
N PHE A 169 -4.37 -3.09 -0.97
CA PHE A 169 -3.36 -3.50 0.01
C PHE A 169 -4.03 -4.17 1.22
N CYS A 170 -5.06 -3.56 1.79
CA CYS A 170 -5.80 -4.13 2.92
C CYS A 170 -6.43 -5.49 2.58
N GLU A 171 -6.93 -5.66 1.35
CA GLU A 171 -7.49 -6.94 0.87
C GLU A 171 -6.41 -8.02 0.65
N GLU A 172 -5.26 -7.66 0.08
CA GLU A 172 -4.18 -8.59 -0.25
C GLU A 172 -3.36 -9.02 0.98
N THR A 173 -3.12 -8.13 1.94
CA THR A 173 -2.29 -8.40 3.13
C THR A 173 -3.09 -8.69 4.41
N GLY A 174 -4.35 -8.27 4.46
CA GLY A 174 -5.17 -8.28 5.67
C GLY A 174 -4.90 -7.12 6.63
N ALA A 175 -4.12 -6.11 6.21
CA ALA A 175 -3.91 -4.88 6.98
C ALA A 175 -5.21 -4.07 7.14
N GLU A 176 -5.35 -3.35 8.26
CA GLU A 176 -6.53 -2.53 8.55
C GLU A 176 -6.16 -1.02 8.50
N LEU A 177 -5.95 -0.47 7.29
CA LEU A 177 -5.72 0.97 7.07
C LEU A 177 -7.07 1.75 6.96
N ASP A 178 -7.15 2.98 7.49
CA ASP A 178 -8.32 3.87 7.29
C ASP A 178 -8.35 4.43 5.85
N CYS A 179 -8.85 3.61 4.92
CA CYS A 179 -9.09 4.02 3.54
C CYS A 179 -10.17 5.12 3.41
N GLY A 180 -10.89 5.45 4.50
CA GLY A 180 -11.79 6.59 4.60
C GLY A 180 -11.07 7.94 4.63
N LEU A 181 -9.77 7.97 4.96
CA LEU A 181 -8.92 9.16 4.86
C LEU A 181 -8.88 9.76 3.45
N TYR A 182 -8.97 8.92 2.43
CA TYR A 182 -8.94 9.35 1.03
C TYR A 182 -10.27 9.90 0.52
N SER A 183 -11.23 10.21 1.39
CA SER A 183 -12.48 10.87 1.00
C SER A 183 -12.28 12.34 0.56
N SER A 184 -13.15 12.82 -0.33
CA SER A 184 -13.15 14.22 -0.78
C SER A 184 -13.33 15.18 0.40
N LYS A 185 -12.57 16.29 0.44
CA LYS A 185 -12.63 17.31 1.51
C LYS A 185 -12.44 16.77 2.94
N ARG A 186 -11.76 15.62 3.11
CA ARG A 186 -11.35 15.09 4.42
C ARG A 186 -10.42 16.08 5.12
N LEU A 187 -10.66 16.33 6.40
CA LEU A 187 -9.75 17.12 7.23
C LEU A 187 -8.82 16.19 8.00
N PHE A 188 -7.56 16.58 8.13
CA PHE A 188 -6.51 15.84 8.81
C PHE A 188 -6.11 16.55 10.10
N ARG A 189 -5.87 15.80 11.18
CA ARG A 189 -5.48 16.40 12.46
C ARG A 189 -4.02 16.85 12.44
N LEU A 190 -3.83 18.12 12.79
CA LEU A 190 -2.55 18.82 12.85
C LEU A 190 -1.62 18.21 13.93
N PRO A 191 -0.29 18.26 13.74
CA PRO A 191 0.69 17.99 14.80
C PRO A 191 0.49 18.90 16.03
N GLY A 192 0.91 18.44 17.22
CA GLY A 192 0.79 19.20 18.48
C GLY A 192 -0.61 19.23 19.09
N VAL A 193 -1.65 19.30 18.26
CA VAL A 193 -3.06 19.38 18.69
C VAL A 193 -3.44 18.22 19.60
N LYS A 194 -4.15 18.53 20.70
CA LYS A 194 -4.66 17.55 21.67
C LYS A 194 -5.86 16.76 21.12
N HIS A 195 -5.90 15.47 21.42
CA HIS A 195 -7.02 14.59 21.06
C HIS A 195 -8.18 14.85 22.01
N GLU A 196 -9.33 15.25 21.48
CA GLU A 196 -10.56 15.58 22.23
C GLU A 196 -10.85 14.62 23.41
N LYS A 197 -10.95 13.32 23.13
CA LYS A 197 -11.31 12.29 24.13
C LYS A 197 -10.24 11.94 25.18
N THR A 198 -8.96 12.25 24.95
CA THR A 198 -7.86 11.81 25.84
C THR A 198 -7.03 12.96 26.39
N GLY A 199 -7.14 14.16 25.81
CA GLY A 199 -6.32 15.33 26.12
C GLY A 199 -4.86 15.24 25.64
N LEU A 200 -4.44 14.11 25.04
CA LEU A 200 -3.04 13.88 24.66
C LEU A 200 -2.70 14.53 23.30
N PRO A 201 -1.54 15.21 23.16
CA PRO A 201 -1.10 15.80 21.90
C PRO A 201 -0.83 14.73 20.83
N LYS A 202 -0.93 15.13 19.55
CA LYS A 202 -0.39 14.35 18.43
C LYS A 202 1.12 14.59 18.36
N VAL A 203 1.93 13.56 18.60
CA VAL A 203 3.40 13.67 18.75
C VAL A 203 4.13 12.84 17.69
N GLU A 204 5.26 13.33 17.20
CA GLU A 204 6.12 12.63 16.22
C GLU A 204 6.78 11.41 16.85
N ILE A 205 6.84 10.26 16.17
CA ILE A 205 7.43 9.00 16.65
C ILE A 205 8.53 8.52 15.68
N GLY A 206 9.36 7.56 16.11
CA GLY A 206 10.38 6.96 15.24
C GLY A 206 9.79 6.08 14.13
N ASP A 207 10.66 5.51 13.28
CA ASP A 207 10.28 4.52 12.25
C ASP A 207 10.11 3.09 12.82
N THR A 208 10.18 2.97 14.15
CA THR A 208 9.90 1.80 14.98
C THR A 208 8.96 2.18 16.12
N TRP A 209 8.28 1.20 16.73
CA TRP A 209 7.40 1.44 17.88
C TRP A 209 8.12 1.23 19.21
N ASP A 210 8.06 2.21 20.11
CA ASP A 210 8.52 2.12 21.50
C ASP A 210 7.54 2.88 22.41
N ASP A 211 6.78 2.14 23.23
CA ASP A 211 5.80 2.71 24.17
C ASP A 211 6.44 3.71 25.17
N VAL A 212 7.70 3.50 25.55
CA VAL A 212 8.43 4.37 26.49
C VAL A 212 8.82 5.67 25.82
N GLU A 213 9.28 5.63 24.56
CA GLU A 213 9.56 6.84 23.79
C GLU A 213 8.27 7.64 23.51
N VAL A 214 7.21 6.96 23.07
CA VAL A 214 5.89 7.57 22.80
C VAL A 214 5.35 8.25 24.07
N PHE A 215 5.36 7.55 25.21
CA PHE A 215 4.89 8.11 26.48
C PHE A 215 5.73 9.31 26.93
N LYS A 216 7.06 9.24 26.79
CA LYS A 216 7.96 10.35 27.09
C LYS A 216 7.66 11.57 26.22
N LYS A 217 7.46 11.41 24.91
CA LYS A 217 7.10 12.51 24.01
C LYS A 217 5.72 13.10 24.32
N VAL A 218 4.74 12.26 24.64
CA VAL A 218 3.41 12.71 25.12
C VAL A 218 3.53 13.55 26.41
N GLN A 219 4.42 13.19 27.34
CA GLN A 219 4.68 13.96 28.57
C GLN A 219 5.43 15.28 28.32
N GLN A 220 6.39 15.30 27.38
CA GLN A 220 7.08 16.51 26.97
C GLN A 220 6.13 17.50 26.26
N GLY A 221 5.08 16.98 25.64
CA GLY A 221 4.17 17.73 24.80
C GLY A 221 4.72 17.90 23.38
N ALA A 222 3.90 18.49 22.52
CA ALA A 222 4.31 18.95 21.20
C ALA A 222 3.64 20.29 20.93
N GLU A 223 4.40 21.21 20.34
CA GLU A 223 3.89 22.53 19.96
C GLU A 223 3.05 22.42 18.68
N ILE A 224 2.06 23.30 18.54
CA ILE A 224 1.31 23.42 17.28
C ILE A 224 2.19 24.25 16.33
N PRO A 225 2.46 23.78 15.11
CA PRO A 225 3.24 24.52 14.11
C PRO A 225 2.66 25.92 13.84
N GLU A 226 3.54 26.90 13.59
CA GLU A 226 3.14 28.30 13.38
C GLU A 226 2.17 28.46 12.19
N SER A 227 2.48 27.81 11.06
CA SER A 227 1.66 27.78 9.85
C SER A 227 1.62 26.37 9.26
N TYR A 228 0.73 26.14 8.27
CA TYR A 228 0.72 24.85 7.57
C TYR A 228 1.89 24.70 6.58
N GLU A 229 2.47 25.82 6.11
CA GLU A 229 3.74 25.82 5.37
C GLU A 229 4.85 25.14 6.17
N VAL A 230 4.97 25.40 7.48
CA VAL A 230 6.00 24.76 8.32
C VAL A 230 5.88 23.23 8.31
N VAL A 231 4.64 22.72 8.42
CA VAL A 231 4.37 21.27 8.38
C VAL A 231 4.80 20.67 7.05
N LEU A 232 4.45 21.33 5.94
CA LEU A 232 4.82 20.86 4.60
C LEU A 232 6.31 21.02 4.32
N ARG A 233 6.95 22.07 4.83
CA ARG A 233 8.39 22.26 4.68
C ARG A 233 9.16 21.15 5.37
N ASP A 234 8.84 20.88 6.63
CA ASP A 234 9.59 19.94 7.45
C ASP A 234 9.43 18.50 6.93
N LEU A 235 8.22 18.13 6.50
CA LEU A 235 7.93 16.82 5.86
C LEU A 235 8.71 16.60 4.56
N PHE A 236 8.93 17.64 3.75
CA PHE A 236 9.60 17.50 2.44
C PHE A 236 11.13 17.69 2.48
N ILE A 237 11.74 17.82 3.67
CA ILE A 237 13.20 17.80 3.85
C ILE A 237 13.69 16.34 3.79
N LEU A 238 14.20 15.96 2.62
CA LEU A 238 14.63 14.59 2.29
C LEU A 238 15.81 14.03 3.11
N ASP A 239 16.51 14.85 3.90
CA ASP A 239 17.63 14.39 4.72
C ASP A 239 17.69 15.09 6.10
N LYS A 240 17.10 14.44 7.11
CA LYS A 240 17.18 14.89 8.52
C LYS A 240 18.59 14.75 9.11
N THR A 241 19.53 14.05 8.45
CA THR A 241 20.92 13.87 8.95
C THR A 241 21.88 14.97 8.50
N VAL A 242 21.52 15.78 7.49
CA VAL A 242 22.28 16.97 7.06
C VAL A 242 21.91 18.21 7.91
N ARG A 243 21.75 18.02 9.23
CA ARG A 243 21.96 19.08 10.21
C ARG A 243 23.30 18.81 10.88
N LEU A 244 24.23 19.77 10.78
CA LEU A 244 25.65 19.69 11.19
C LEU A 244 26.61 19.08 10.13
N THR A 245 26.82 19.75 9.00
CA THR A 245 28.09 20.50 8.73
C THR A 245 28.15 21.06 7.30
N THR A 246 28.60 22.32 7.19
CA THR A 246 29.17 22.93 5.97
C THR A 246 28.35 22.91 4.67
N GLU A 247 27.14 23.47 4.69
CA GLU A 247 26.71 24.36 3.60
C GLU A 247 26.42 25.78 4.14
N PRO A 248 26.64 26.85 3.37
CA PRO A 248 26.44 28.22 3.84
C PRO A 248 24.96 28.52 4.10
N GLU A 249 24.66 29.24 5.18
CA GLU A 249 23.33 29.73 5.49
C GLU A 249 22.78 30.56 4.30
N GLY A 250 21.63 30.16 3.74
CA GLY A 250 20.78 31.07 2.96
C GLY A 250 20.25 30.65 1.58
N THR A 251 20.33 29.39 1.12
CA THR A 251 19.82 29.06 -0.26
C THR A 251 18.86 27.88 -0.45
N TYR A 252 18.64 26.98 0.52
CA TYR A 252 17.53 26.01 0.43
C TYR A 252 16.26 26.53 1.11
N ASN A 253 15.49 27.32 0.38
CA ASN A 253 14.08 27.54 0.67
C ASN A 253 13.27 26.75 -0.38
N PRO A 254 12.53 25.69 0.00
CA PRO A 254 11.83 24.84 -0.95
C PRO A 254 10.70 25.55 -1.71
N PHE A 255 10.29 26.74 -1.30
CA PHE A 255 9.25 27.53 -1.95
C PHE A 255 9.78 28.60 -2.92
N THR A 256 11.09 28.89 -2.99
CA THR A 256 11.61 30.01 -3.82
C THR A 256 12.21 29.63 -5.18
N LYS A 257 12.31 28.33 -5.53
CA LYS A 257 12.84 27.91 -6.85
C LYS A 257 12.13 26.76 -7.56
N ALA A 258 11.31 25.97 -6.87
CA ALA A 258 10.44 24.98 -7.52
C ALA A 258 9.17 24.85 -6.68
N ASN A 259 8.00 25.10 -7.26
CA ASN A 259 6.74 24.95 -6.53
C ASN A 259 6.62 23.51 -6.01
N ILE A 260 6.55 23.31 -4.68
CA ILE A 260 6.42 21.97 -4.09
C ILE A 260 5.11 21.27 -4.48
N PHE A 261 4.18 21.98 -5.12
CA PHE A 261 2.94 21.43 -5.67
C PHE A 261 3.07 20.96 -7.12
N GLU A 262 4.21 21.20 -7.76
CA GLU A 262 4.49 20.85 -9.17
C GLU A 262 5.73 19.98 -9.34
N SER A 263 6.70 20.02 -8.40
CA SER A 263 7.93 19.24 -8.46
C SER A 263 7.66 17.74 -8.62
N GLU A 264 8.31 17.11 -9.61
CA GLU A 264 8.19 15.67 -9.85
C GLU A 264 8.60 14.80 -8.65
N ARG A 265 9.48 15.31 -7.77
CA ARG A 265 9.85 14.61 -6.53
C ARG A 265 8.76 14.61 -5.47
N SER A 266 7.81 15.54 -5.58
CA SER A 266 6.73 15.75 -4.61
C SER A 266 5.39 15.17 -5.05
N ARG A 267 5.24 14.75 -6.32
CA ARG A 267 3.99 14.19 -6.85
C ARG A 267 4.05 12.68 -6.86
N LEU A 268 3.08 12.03 -6.24
CA LEU A 268 2.87 10.59 -6.41
C LEU A 268 2.16 10.40 -7.77
N ARG A 269 2.87 9.78 -8.72
CA ARG A 269 2.33 9.37 -10.01
C ARG A 269 1.82 7.93 -9.91
N PHE A 270 0.52 7.75 -10.08
CA PHE A 270 0.00 6.46 -10.53
C PHE A 270 0.14 6.45 -12.05
N ASN A 271 0.77 5.43 -12.62
CA ASN A 271 0.81 5.29 -14.07
C ASN A 271 -0.62 5.24 -14.62
N THR A 272 -0.87 6.00 -15.67
CA THR A 272 -2.19 6.05 -16.30
C THR A 272 -2.40 4.80 -17.12
N THR A 273 -3.14 3.85 -16.54
CA THR A 273 -3.82 2.70 -17.18
C THR A 273 -4.76 3.05 -18.34
N GLU A 274 -4.78 4.30 -18.83
CA GLU A 274 -5.36 4.65 -20.14
C GLU A 274 -4.53 4.14 -21.33
N ALA A 275 -3.39 3.50 -21.05
CA ALA A 275 -2.84 2.50 -21.95
C ALA A 275 -3.74 1.24 -21.98
N GLU A 276 -4.96 1.37 -22.51
CA GLU A 276 -5.52 0.35 -23.41
C GLU A 276 -4.64 0.28 -24.67
N THR A 277 -3.36 -0.10 -24.48
CA THR A 277 -2.59 -0.69 -25.54
C THR A 277 -3.37 -1.95 -25.89
N ARG A 278 -4.15 -1.91 -26.97
CA ARG A 278 -4.88 -3.07 -27.46
C ARG A 278 -3.86 -4.12 -27.86
N LEU A 279 -3.46 -4.93 -26.88
CA LEU A 279 -2.52 -6.02 -27.06
C LEU A 279 -3.08 -6.89 -28.19
N PRO A 280 -2.27 -7.18 -29.23
CA PRO A 280 -2.76 -7.97 -30.34
C PRO A 280 -3.25 -9.31 -29.81
N LEU A 281 -4.45 -9.70 -30.21
CA LEU A 281 -4.99 -11.03 -29.92
C LEU A 281 -4.26 -12.02 -30.86
N ILE A 282 -3.24 -12.69 -30.35
CA ILE A 282 -2.42 -13.64 -31.11
C ILE A 282 -2.73 -15.06 -30.63
N GLU A 283 -3.71 -15.67 -31.29
CA GLU A 283 -4.04 -17.09 -31.17
C GLU A 283 -3.76 -17.75 -32.52
N GLN A 284 -2.93 -18.80 -32.55
CA GLN A 284 -2.66 -19.56 -33.78
C GLN A 284 -3.50 -20.84 -33.73
N GLN A 285 -4.48 -20.96 -34.64
CA GLN A 285 -5.58 -21.92 -34.52
C GLN A 285 -5.16 -23.40 -34.63
N GLU A 286 -4.04 -23.70 -35.29
CA GLU A 286 -3.59 -25.07 -35.56
C GLU A 286 -2.16 -25.26 -35.05
N HIS A 287 -1.90 -26.41 -34.43
CA HIS A 287 -0.56 -26.83 -34.02
C HIS A 287 0.24 -27.23 -35.26
N PRO A 288 1.49 -26.76 -35.46
CA PRO A 288 2.27 -27.11 -36.64
C PRO A 288 2.58 -28.61 -36.73
N ASP A 289 2.56 -29.16 -37.94
CA ASP A 289 3.03 -30.52 -38.23
C ASP A 289 4.57 -30.61 -38.26
N ASP A 290 5.27 -29.52 -38.59
CA ASP A 290 6.74 -29.45 -38.60
C ASP A 290 7.28 -29.14 -37.19
N PRO A 291 8.10 -30.04 -36.59
CA PRO A 291 8.76 -29.78 -35.30
C PRO A 291 9.62 -28.51 -35.25
N ALA A 292 10.06 -27.97 -36.39
CA ALA A 292 10.83 -26.72 -36.47
C ALA A 292 9.98 -25.47 -36.18
N ASP A 293 8.67 -25.51 -36.43
CA ASP A 293 7.74 -24.40 -36.21
C ASP A 293 7.10 -24.42 -34.81
N VAL A 294 7.09 -25.59 -34.15
CA VAL A 294 6.56 -25.77 -32.79
C VAL A 294 7.16 -24.78 -31.76
N PRO A 295 8.48 -24.47 -31.75
CA PRO A 295 9.05 -23.46 -30.86
C PRO A 295 8.44 -22.06 -30.98
N LEU A 296 8.07 -21.63 -32.20
CA LEU A 296 7.44 -20.32 -32.43
C LEU A 296 5.97 -20.36 -32.00
N TRP A 297 5.25 -21.43 -32.36
CA TRP A 297 3.85 -21.62 -31.98
C TRP A 297 3.67 -21.72 -30.45
N ALA A 298 4.56 -22.45 -29.76
CA ALA A 298 4.49 -22.70 -28.32
C ALA A 298 4.60 -21.41 -27.48
N GLN A 299 5.39 -20.42 -27.92
CA GLN A 299 5.55 -19.12 -27.25
C GLN A 299 4.23 -18.37 -27.04
N TYR A 300 3.23 -18.61 -27.91
CA TYR A 300 1.92 -17.96 -27.86
C TYR A 300 0.83 -18.90 -27.34
N ASN A 301 0.90 -20.20 -27.66
CA ASN A 301 -0.23 -21.12 -27.49
C ASN A 301 -0.09 -22.12 -26.34
N TYR A 302 1.12 -22.42 -25.84
CA TYR A 302 1.27 -23.30 -24.67
C TYR A 302 0.68 -22.69 -23.40
N LYS A 303 0.50 -23.54 -22.37
CA LYS A 303 0.04 -23.10 -21.05
C LYS A 303 1.05 -22.12 -20.46
N GLU A 304 0.56 -20.95 -20.08
CA GLU A 304 1.36 -19.86 -19.55
C GLU A 304 1.94 -20.15 -18.17
N PHE A 305 3.12 -19.59 -17.88
CA PHE A 305 3.65 -19.50 -16.53
C PHE A 305 3.21 -18.18 -15.89
N SER A 306 2.52 -18.25 -14.75
CA SER A 306 2.14 -17.09 -13.94
C SER A 306 2.97 -17.04 -12.65
N PRO A 307 3.80 -16.00 -12.43
CA PRO A 307 4.61 -15.84 -11.20
C PRO A 307 3.79 -15.80 -9.90
N TYR A 308 2.48 -15.52 -9.99
CA TYR A 308 1.57 -15.37 -8.84
C TYR A 308 0.74 -16.62 -8.55
N ALA A 309 0.88 -17.69 -9.36
CA ALA A 309 0.00 -18.85 -9.27
C ALA A 309 0.23 -19.65 -7.98
N LEU A 310 -0.82 -19.77 -7.17
CA LEU A 310 -0.86 -20.55 -5.93
C LEU A 310 0.27 -20.24 -4.94
N ALA A 311 0.78 -19.01 -4.95
CA ALA A 311 1.54 -18.49 -3.82
C ALA A 311 0.63 -18.48 -2.59
N ALA A 312 1.07 -19.14 -1.52
CA ALA A 312 0.37 -19.25 -0.24
C ALA A 312 1.40 -19.14 0.90
N GLY A 313 1.31 -18.08 1.69
CA GLY A 313 2.38 -17.68 2.62
C GLY A 313 3.63 -17.21 1.86
N ASN A 314 4.79 -17.23 2.52
CA ASN A 314 6.06 -16.69 2.02
C ASN A 314 6.69 -17.45 0.83
N GLY A 315 5.92 -18.30 0.13
CA GLY A 315 6.37 -18.96 -1.09
C GLY A 315 6.48 -17.95 -2.22
N ARG A 316 7.70 -17.62 -2.62
CA ARG A 316 7.99 -16.86 -3.85
C ARG A 316 8.17 -17.82 -5.03
N SER A 317 7.66 -17.49 -6.21
CA SER A 317 8.02 -18.20 -7.45
C SER A 317 9.34 -17.64 -7.98
N VAL A 318 10.03 -18.42 -8.81
CA VAL A 318 11.21 -17.93 -9.54
C VAL A 318 11.12 -18.42 -10.97
N ALA A 319 11.33 -17.52 -11.94
CA ALA A 319 11.45 -17.84 -13.35
C ALA A 319 12.69 -17.16 -13.94
N ALA A 320 13.44 -17.89 -14.78
CA ALA A 320 14.52 -17.37 -15.60
C ALA A 320 14.20 -17.63 -17.07
N LEU A 321 14.17 -16.57 -17.88
CA LEU A 321 13.68 -16.63 -19.26
C LEU A 321 14.43 -15.68 -20.19
N GLU A 322 14.29 -15.95 -21.48
CA GLU A 322 14.63 -15.06 -22.59
C GLU A 322 13.32 -14.56 -23.22
N VAL A 323 13.23 -13.26 -23.48
CA VAL A 323 12.08 -12.63 -24.13
C VAL A 323 12.13 -12.89 -25.64
N LYS A 324 11.03 -13.36 -26.23
CA LYS A 324 10.96 -13.77 -27.65
C LYS A 324 10.07 -12.87 -28.53
N GLY A 325 9.59 -11.75 -28.00
CA GLY A 325 8.73 -10.83 -28.72
C GLY A 325 7.95 -9.89 -27.80
N GLY A 326 7.09 -9.06 -28.41
CA GLY A 326 6.26 -8.09 -27.71
C GLY A 326 5.05 -8.69 -26.98
N ALA A 327 4.45 -7.90 -26.10
CA ALA A 327 3.26 -8.30 -25.34
C ALA A 327 2.02 -8.57 -26.21
N PHE A 328 1.22 -9.56 -25.82
CA PHE A 328 0.00 -9.99 -26.51
C PHE A 328 -1.07 -10.43 -25.50
N ALA A 329 -2.28 -10.72 -25.99
CA ALA A 329 -3.38 -11.26 -25.20
C ALA A 329 -3.99 -12.52 -25.86
N ARG A 330 -4.72 -13.32 -25.06
CA ARG A 330 -5.57 -14.45 -25.50
C ARG A 330 -6.97 -14.32 -24.93
N ARG A 331 -7.98 -14.78 -25.66
CA ARG A 331 -9.41 -14.60 -25.35
C ARG A 331 -9.82 -15.38 -24.10
N ASP A 332 -9.32 -16.61 -23.97
CA ASP A 332 -9.74 -17.54 -22.91
C ASP A 332 -8.82 -17.50 -21.66
N VAL A 333 -7.91 -16.51 -21.56
CA VAL A 333 -6.95 -16.37 -20.46
C VAL A 333 -7.24 -15.12 -19.65
N ARG A 334 -7.95 -15.29 -18.53
CA ARG A 334 -8.30 -14.25 -17.55
C ARG A 334 -8.65 -12.90 -18.19
N GLU A 335 -9.69 -12.89 -19.02
CA GLU A 335 -10.29 -11.68 -19.59
C GLU A 335 -9.32 -10.81 -20.42
N GLY A 336 -8.24 -11.40 -20.96
CA GLY A 336 -7.26 -10.70 -21.81
C GLY A 336 -5.98 -10.26 -21.08
N ALA A 337 -5.61 -10.94 -19.99
CA ALA A 337 -4.39 -10.65 -19.24
C ALA A 337 -3.13 -10.61 -20.11
N THR A 338 -2.22 -9.70 -19.78
CA THR A 338 -0.96 -9.49 -20.53
C THR A 338 -0.06 -10.72 -20.52
N LEU A 339 0.32 -11.16 -21.72
CA LEU A 339 1.24 -12.26 -21.95
C LEU A 339 2.50 -11.77 -22.68
N ILE A 340 3.67 -12.29 -22.31
CA ILE A 340 4.94 -12.09 -23.01
C ILE A 340 5.39 -13.44 -23.61
N PRO A 341 5.70 -13.53 -24.91
CA PRO A 341 6.23 -14.74 -25.52
C PRO A 341 7.67 -14.97 -25.02
N ALA A 342 7.96 -16.15 -24.48
CA ALA A 342 9.22 -16.41 -23.80
C ALA A 342 9.80 -17.81 -24.09
N TYR A 343 11.10 -17.94 -23.81
CA TYR A 343 11.76 -19.23 -23.62
C TYR A 343 12.25 -19.33 -22.18
N PHE A 344 11.81 -20.37 -21.45
CA PHE A 344 12.15 -20.56 -20.04
C PHE A 344 13.37 -21.47 -19.91
N PHE A 345 14.47 -20.94 -19.33
CA PHE A 345 15.60 -21.76 -18.86
C PHE A 345 15.21 -22.62 -17.66
N GLY A 346 14.29 -22.11 -16.85
CA GLY A 346 13.65 -22.82 -15.75
C GLY A 346 12.69 -21.89 -15.04
N ALA A 347 11.50 -22.38 -14.69
CA ALA A 347 10.57 -21.68 -13.81
C ALA A 347 9.92 -22.64 -12.83
N GLN A 348 9.73 -22.19 -11.59
CA GLN A 348 9.09 -22.97 -10.53
C GLN A 348 8.13 -22.07 -9.75
N GLY A 349 6.85 -22.40 -9.82
CA GLY A 349 5.77 -21.79 -9.05
C GLY A 349 5.74 -22.25 -7.59
N CYS A 350 4.67 -21.87 -6.88
CA CYS A 350 4.57 -22.10 -5.44
C CYS A 350 3.86 -23.40 -5.04
N ALA A 351 3.23 -24.10 -5.98
CA ALA A 351 2.56 -25.38 -5.78
C ALA A 351 2.81 -26.35 -6.95
N GLY A 352 2.73 -27.65 -6.67
CA GLY A 352 2.67 -28.71 -7.69
C GLY A 352 3.91 -28.89 -8.58
N ARG A 353 3.83 -29.88 -9.49
CA ARG A 353 4.71 -29.98 -10.67
C ARG A 353 4.12 -29.29 -11.91
N GLU A 354 2.83 -28.94 -11.85
CA GLU A 354 2.06 -28.33 -12.95
C GLU A 354 2.36 -26.84 -13.16
N PHE A 355 3.10 -26.20 -12.25
CA PHE A 355 3.62 -24.84 -12.38
C PHE A 355 5.15 -24.83 -12.52
N ILE A 356 5.67 -25.78 -13.30
CA ILE A 356 7.08 -25.86 -13.69
C ILE A 356 7.20 -25.57 -15.19
N LYS A 357 8.27 -24.88 -15.58
CA LYS A 357 8.73 -24.77 -16.97
C LYS A 357 10.18 -25.21 -17.04
N GLU A 358 10.51 -26.16 -17.91
CA GLU A 358 11.86 -26.70 -18.06
C GLU A 358 12.31 -26.67 -19.52
N THR A 359 13.21 -25.75 -19.86
CA THR A 359 13.80 -25.63 -21.22
C THR A 359 12.77 -25.59 -22.35
N GLU A 360 11.67 -24.85 -22.13
CA GLU A 360 10.53 -24.82 -23.05
C GLU A 360 10.11 -23.40 -23.45
N HIS A 361 9.50 -23.31 -24.63
CA HIS A 361 8.83 -22.12 -25.12
C HIS A 361 7.41 -22.05 -24.57
N ALA A 362 7.04 -20.95 -23.92
CA ALA A 362 5.69 -20.72 -23.41
C ALA A 362 5.44 -19.23 -23.17
N PRO A 363 4.18 -18.79 -23.01
CA PRO A 363 3.90 -17.44 -22.55
C PRO A 363 4.25 -17.26 -21.06
N LEU A 364 4.83 -16.12 -20.71
CA LEU A 364 4.83 -15.57 -19.36
C LEU A 364 3.54 -14.75 -19.17
N GLN A 365 2.81 -14.96 -18.08
CA GLN A 365 1.69 -14.10 -17.69
C GLN A 365 2.15 -13.05 -16.68
N LEU A 366 1.92 -11.78 -17.00
CA LEU A 366 2.12 -10.66 -16.09
C LEU A 366 0.78 -10.20 -15.50
N SER A 367 0.85 -9.59 -14.31
CA SER A 367 -0.20 -8.69 -13.82
C SER A 367 -0.05 -7.32 -14.49
N ASP A 368 -1.09 -6.50 -14.45
CA ASP A 368 -1.04 -5.12 -14.96
C ASP A 368 0.09 -4.33 -14.26
N ARG A 369 0.23 -4.50 -12.94
CA ARG A 369 1.31 -3.90 -12.11
C ARG A 369 2.71 -4.32 -12.56
N ASP A 370 2.90 -5.55 -13.01
CA ASP A 370 4.20 -6.04 -13.48
C ASP A 370 4.47 -5.65 -14.94
N TYR A 371 3.43 -5.52 -15.75
CA TYR A 371 3.55 -4.99 -17.10
C TYR A 371 3.86 -3.49 -17.13
N GLU A 372 3.32 -2.70 -16.18
CA GLU A 372 3.64 -1.28 -16.03
C GLU A 372 5.12 -0.97 -15.79
N LYS A 373 5.90 -1.94 -15.29
CA LYS A 373 7.36 -1.85 -15.08
C LYS A 373 8.17 -2.70 -16.07
N TRP A 374 7.54 -3.20 -17.13
CA TRP A 374 8.19 -4.05 -18.12
C TRP A 374 8.90 -3.21 -19.19
N ASP A 375 10.23 -3.15 -19.12
CA ASP A 375 11.10 -2.39 -20.05
C ASP A 375 12.09 -3.33 -20.78
N TYR A 376 11.65 -4.55 -21.10
CA TYR A 376 12.47 -5.60 -21.74
C TYR A 376 11.99 -5.93 -23.15
N ALA A 377 12.93 -5.99 -24.08
CA ALA A 377 12.73 -6.25 -25.51
C ALA A 377 13.07 -7.70 -25.90
N GLU A 378 12.77 -8.07 -27.15
CA GLU A 378 13.16 -9.37 -27.70
C GLU A 378 14.69 -9.59 -27.63
N GLY A 379 15.10 -10.74 -27.13
CA GLY A 379 16.50 -11.09 -26.87
C GLY A 379 17.02 -10.70 -25.50
N ASP A 380 16.25 -9.97 -24.68
CA ASP A 380 16.61 -9.72 -23.28
C ASP A 380 16.42 -10.96 -22.41
N TYR A 381 17.24 -11.05 -21.36
CA TYR A 381 17.24 -12.15 -20.40
C TYR A 381 16.80 -11.61 -19.05
N VAL A 382 15.77 -12.22 -18.48
CA VAL A 382 15.05 -11.69 -17.32
C VAL A 382 14.92 -12.77 -16.26
N VAL A 383 15.08 -12.38 -14.99
CA VAL A 383 14.68 -13.18 -13.84
C VAL A 383 13.54 -12.49 -13.12
N ILE A 384 12.53 -13.28 -12.75
CA ILE A 384 11.29 -12.84 -12.11
C ILE A 384 11.13 -13.60 -10.81
N ILE A 385 10.98 -12.87 -9.70
CA ILE A 385 10.63 -13.39 -8.40
C ILE A 385 9.19 -12.95 -8.08
N GLY A 386 8.22 -13.85 -8.24
CA GLY A 386 6.80 -13.56 -8.01
C GLY A 386 6.31 -13.94 -6.62
N GLY A 387 5.16 -13.41 -6.21
CA GLY A 387 4.55 -13.63 -4.89
C GLY A 387 3.04 -13.38 -4.86
N GLN A 388 2.44 -13.34 -3.66
CA GLN A 388 0.99 -13.17 -3.49
C GLN A 388 0.48 -11.78 -3.90
N SER A 389 1.27 -10.72 -3.70
CA SER A 389 0.93 -9.30 -3.94
C SER A 389 0.75 -8.91 -5.42
N ARG A 390 0.78 -9.89 -6.33
CA ARG A 390 0.74 -9.73 -7.79
C ARG A 390 1.78 -8.70 -8.33
N SER A 391 2.82 -8.43 -7.56
CA SER A 391 3.93 -7.54 -7.92
C SER A 391 5.23 -8.33 -7.75
N SER A 392 5.89 -8.64 -8.86
CA SER A 392 7.16 -9.37 -8.85
C SER A 392 8.33 -8.42 -8.71
N ARG A 393 9.47 -8.94 -8.23
CA ARG A 393 10.78 -8.33 -8.51
C ARG A 393 11.22 -8.85 -9.88
N ILE A 394 11.48 -7.93 -10.81
CA ILE A 394 11.87 -8.21 -12.19
C ILE A 394 13.20 -7.51 -12.43
N PHE A 395 14.19 -8.22 -12.95
CA PHE A 395 15.49 -7.65 -13.26
C PHE A 395 16.12 -8.31 -14.48
N GLY A 396 16.78 -7.49 -15.30
CA GLY A 396 17.58 -7.93 -16.43
C GLY A 396 18.86 -8.59 -15.94
N VAL A 397 19.24 -9.70 -16.58
CA VAL A 397 20.42 -10.50 -16.23
C VAL A 397 21.22 -10.82 -17.49
N LYS A 398 22.44 -11.33 -17.34
CA LYS A 398 23.25 -11.82 -18.47
C LYS A 398 22.76 -13.21 -18.90
N PRO A 399 22.97 -13.62 -20.17
CA PRO A 399 22.52 -14.93 -20.66
C PRO A 399 22.97 -16.12 -19.81
N TYR A 400 24.21 -16.09 -19.30
CA TYR A 400 24.73 -17.15 -18.44
C TYR A 400 24.06 -17.16 -17.05
N GLN A 401 23.62 -16.02 -16.52
CA GLN A 401 22.93 -15.92 -15.23
C GLN A 401 21.53 -16.53 -15.35
N ALA A 402 20.76 -16.19 -16.38
CA ALA A 402 19.46 -16.81 -16.66
C ALA A 402 19.57 -18.34 -16.83
N ALA A 403 20.54 -18.80 -17.63
CA ALA A 403 20.82 -20.23 -17.81
C ALA A 403 21.28 -20.93 -16.52
N THR A 404 21.99 -20.22 -15.61
CA THR A 404 22.44 -20.76 -14.32
C THR A 404 21.28 -20.86 -13.34
N VAL A 405 20.45 -19.82 -13.22
CA VAL A 405 19.23 -19.84 -12.40
C VAL A 405 18.30 -20.96 -12.87
N GLY A 406 18.06 -21.09 -14.17
CA GLY A 406 17.24 -22.18 -14.73
C GLY A 406 17.74 -23.58 -14.33
N LYS A 407 19.05 -23.83 -14.47
CA LYS A 407 19.68 -25.09 -14.02
C LYS A 407 19.57 -25.32 -12.50
N ILE A 408 19.68 -24.27 -11.69
CA ILE A 408 19.52 -24.38 -10.23
C ILE A 408 18.09 -24.72 -9.84
N LEU A 409 17.09 -24.18 -10.55
CA LEU A 409 15.67 -24.47 -10.32
C LEU A 409 15.30 -25.92 -10.67
N MET A 410 15.88 -26.47 -11.75
CA MET A 410 15.47 -27.78 -12.29
C MET A 410 16.32 -28.97 -11.79
N ARG A 411 17.54 -28.75 -11.27
CA ARG A 411 18.41 -29.85 -10.81
C ARG A 411 17.82 -30.63 -9.64
N GLU A 412 18.17 -31.91 -9.56
CA GLU A 412 17.89 -32.74 -8.39
C GLU A 412 18.56 -32.15 -7.13
N GLY A 413 17.76 -31.90 -6.09
CA GLY A 413 18.23 -31.23 -4.87
C GLY A 413 18.50 -29.72 -5.03
N GLY A 414 18.04 -29.09 -6.11
CA GLY A 414 17.91 -27.64 -6.22
C GLY A 414 16.47 -27.15 -6.03
N GLY A 415 16.21 -25.94 -6.51
CA GLY A 415 14.91 -25.29 -6.42
C GLY A 415 15.00 -23.79 -6.15
N ARG A 416 13.87 -23.24 -5.70
CA ARG A 416 13.67 -21.79 -5.52
C ARG A 416 14.58 -21.18 -4.46
N ALA A 417 14.92 -21.90 -3.39
CA ALA A 417 15.75 -21.37 -2.31
C ALA A 417 17.21 -21.17 -2.77
N GLU A 418 17.76 -22.16 -3.45
CA GLU A 418 19.11 -22.16 -4.01
C GLU A 418 19.23 -21.13 -5.16
N ALA A 419 18.16 -20.93 -5.93
CA ALA A 419 18.11 -19.91 -6.96
C ALA A 419 18.12 -18.49 -6.37
N LEU A 420 17.37 -18.25 -5.28
CA LEU A 420 17.39 -16.98 -4.55
C LEU A 420 18.75 -16.74 -3.88
N GLU A 421 19.38 -17.76 -3.30
CA GLU A 421 20.73 -17.68 -2.73
C GLU A 421 21.76 -17.31 -3.80
N TYR A 422 21.71 -17.91 -4.99
CA TYR A 422 22.58 -17.53 -6.11
C TYR A 422 22.40 -16.06 -6.53
N LEU A 423 21.15 -15.61 -6.66
CA LEU A 423 20.85 -14.21 -7.02
C LEU A 423 21.34 -13.21 -5.96
N SER A 424 21.17 -13.54 -4.67
CA SER A 424 21.70 -12.72 -3.57
C SER A 424 23.23 -12.65 -3.56
N ASN A 425 23.91 -13.73 -3.96
CA ASN A 425 25.38 -13.78 -4.07
C ASN A 425 25.91 -13.00 -5.30
N GLU A 426 25.10 -12.82 -6.34
CA GLU A 426 25.37 -11.97 -7.50
C GLU A 426 24.87 -10.52 -7.29
N GLU A 427 24.66 -10.11 -6.02
CA GLU A 427 24.27 -8.75 -5.59
C GLU A 427 22.88 -8.26 -6.06
N PHE A 428 22.00 -9.15 -6.56
CA PHE A 428 20.61 -8.78 -6.87
C PHE A 428 19.77 -8.65 -5.59
N ASP A 429 18.96 -7.58 -5.51
CA ASP A 429 18.01 -7.42 -4.40
C ASP A 429 16.79 -8.35 -4.55
N ILE A 430 16.95 -9.55 -3.99
CA ILE A 430 15.91 -10.57 -3.91
C ILE A 430 14.76 -10.21 -2.93
N GLY A 431 14.90 -9.15 -2.13
CA GLY A 431 14.00 -8.78 -1.04
C GLY A 431 14.06 -9.72 0.16
N ALA A 432 13.66 -9.27 1.35
CA ALA A 432 13.76 -10.06 2.58
C ALA A 432 13.02 -11.42 2.47
N ALA A 433 13.73 -12.53 2.64
CA ALA A 433 13.16 -13.89 2.74
C ALA A 433 14.01 -14.77 3.67
N GLY A 434 13.37 -15.46 4.62
CA GLY A 434 14.03 -16.39 5.52
C GLY A 434 14.22 -17.78 4.89
N SER A 435 15.45 -18.28 4.88
CA SER A 435 15.83 -19.56 4.24
C SER A 435 15.38 -20.81 4.99
N ALA A 436 15.24 -21.91 4.24
CA ALA A 436 14.80 -23.21 4.73
C ALA A 436 15.96 -24.16 5.12
N VAL A 437 15.73 -24.87 6.22
CA VAL A 437 16.24 -26.18 6.67
C VAL A 437 17.33 -26.91 5.84
N SER A 438 18.42 -27.31 6.53
CA SER A 438 19.21 -28.50 6.16
C SER A 438 19.70 -29.30 7.39
N LYS A 439 19.74 -30.63 7.27
CA LYS A 439 20.28 -31.64 8.22
C LYS A 439 20.46 -32.98 7.48
N PRO A 440 21.30 -33.92 7.95
CA PRO A 440 22.54 -33.82 8.75
C PRO A 440 23.75 -34.49 8.00
N SER A 441 25.03 -34.28 8.33
CA SER A 441 25.66 -34.83 9.54
C SER A 441 27.22 -34.69 9.53
N VAL A 442 27.83 -34.90 10.72
CA VAL A 442 29.27 -35.20 11.01
C VAL A 442 30.35 -34.08 10.89
N LYS A 443 30.52 -33.36 12.02
CA LYS A 443 31.77 -32.92 12.72
C LYS A 443 33.10 -32.89 11.90
N THR A 444 33.88 -31.79 11.88
CA THR A 444 34.70 -31.19 12.98
C THR A 444 35.32 -29.87 12.46
N LYS A 445 35.76 -28.85 13.22
CA LYS A 445 36.24 -28.74 14.63
C LYS A 445 36.28 -27.23 15.05
N ARG A 446 35.78 -26.86 16.25
CA ARG A 446 36.17 -25.69 17.12
C ARG A 446 36.06 -24.27 16.51
N ARG A 447 35.52 -23.21 17.14
CA ARG A 447 35.07 -22.84 18.51
C ARG A 447 34.18 -21.57 18.34
N ALA A 448 33.28 -21.14 19.23
CA ALA A 448 32.73 -21.72 20.46
C ALA A 448 31.38 -21.04 20.81
N ASP A 449 30.57 -21.76 21.60
CA ASP A 449 29.77 -21.35 22.77
C ASP A 449 29.33 -19.88 23.01
N ASN A 450 28.13 -19.59 23.52
CA ASN A 450 26.86 -20.33 23.67
C ASN A 450 25.78 -19.37 24.21
N SER A 451 24.55 -19.41 23.69
CA SER A 451 23.34 -19.33 24.54
C SER A 451 22.10 -19.85 23.79
N THR A 452 21.20 -20.46 24.55
CA THR A 452 20.20 -21.43 24.06
C THR A 452 18.82 -20.81 23.91
N SER A 453 18.08 -21.15 22.85
CA SER A 453 16.60 -21.09 22.82
C SER A 453 16.04 -22.05 21.76
N GLN A 454 14.86 -22.62 22.01
CA GLN A 454 14.25 -23.68 21.19
C GLN A 454 13.42 -23.13 20.00
N PRO A 455 13.24 -23.91 18.91
CA PRO A 455 12.46 -23.49 17.74
C PRO A 455 10.94 -23.53 18.01
N LYS A 456 10.20 -22.53 17.52
CA LYS A 456 8.72 -22.48 17.50
C LYS A 456 8.15 -23.09 16.20
N PRO A 457 6.87 -23.53 16.17
CA PRO A 457 6.27 -24.24 15.04
C PRO A 457 5.77 -23.32 13.92
N SER A 458 5.58 -23.88 12.72
CA SER A 458 5.06 -23.19 11.55
C SER A 458 3.68 -22.57 11.78
N GLN A 459 3.54 -21.28 11.44
CA GLN A 459 2.28 -20.56 11.60
C GLN A 459 1.27 -20.97 10.53
N LYS A 460 0.17 -21.61 10.97
CA LYS A 460 -1.06 -21.75 10.19
C LYS A 460 -1.67 -20.35 9.96
N SER A 461 -2.45 -20.15 8.89
CA SER A 461 -3.21 -18.90 8.71
C SER A 461 -4.13 -18.63 9.90
N GLU A 462 -4.43 -17.36 10.23
CA GLU A 462 -5.23 -17.04 11.43
C GLU A 462 -6.57 -17.77 11.45
N ALA A 463 -7.32 -17.78 10.35
CA ALA A 463 -8.57 -18.55 10.27
C ALA A 463 -8.38 -20.08 10.52
N ALA A 464 -7.20 -20.65 10.22
CA ALA A 464 -6.88 -22.04 10.54
C ALA A 464 -6.35 -22.24 11.99
N LYS A 465 -5.68 -21.23 12.58
CA LYS A 465 -5.38 -21.19 14.03
C LYS A 465 -6.67 -21.09 14.84
N LEU A 466 -7.61 -20.24 14.42
CA LEU A 466 -8.94 -20.09 15.02
C LEU A 466 -9.79 -21.36 14.86
N GLN A 467 -9.77 -22.00 13.67
CA GLN A 467 -10.41 -23.31 13.48
C GLN A 467 -9.83 -24.35 14.46
N GLN A 468 -8.51 -24.48 14.54
CA GLN A 468 -7.86 -25.41 15.46
C GLN A 468 -8.16 -25.08 16.94
N ARG A 469 -8.22 -23.80 17.31
CA ARG A 469 -8.58 -23.35 18.65
C ARG A 469 -10.02 -23.73 19.00
N ALA A 470 -10.97 -23.60 18.07
CA ALA A 470 -12.32 -24.11 18.26
C ALA A 470 -12.34 -25.65 18.40
N GLU A 471 -11.58 -26.37 17.58
CA GLU A 471 -11.48 -27.84 17.65
C GLU A 471 -10.86 -28.35 18.96
N GLN A 472 -9.96 -27.58 19.59
CA GLN A 472 -9.35 -27.95 20.88
C GLN A 472 -10.14 -27.47 22.11
N TYR A 473 -10.78 -26.31 22.05
CA TYR A 473 -11.37 -25.62 23.22
C TYR A 473 -12.88 -25.33 23.08
N GLY A 474 -13.52 -25.84 22.02
CA GLY A 474 -14.91 -25.59 21.66
C GLY A 474 -15.12 -24.21 21.02
N ILE A 475 -16.14 -24.09 20.17
CA ILE A 475 -16.43 -22.85 19.41
C ILE A 475 -16.81 -21.64 20.27
N LYS A 476 -17.17 -21.86 21.55
CA LYS A 476 -17.35 -20.79 22.54
C LYS A 476 -16.06 -20.05 22.87
N SER A 477 -14.89 -20.66 22.64
CA SER A 477 -13.58 -20.02 22.77
C SER A 477 -13.31 -18.94 21.70
N LEU A 478 -14.12 -18.90 20.63
CA LEU A 478 -14.07 -17.88 19.58
C LEU A 478 -15.17 -16.83 19.78
N GLY A 479 -14.85 -15.55 19.60
CA GLY A 479 -15.78 -14.44 19.45
C GLY A 479 -16.53 -14.46 18.11
N HIS A 480 -17.50 -13.55 17.94
CA HIS A 480 -18.35 -13.51 16.75
C HIS A 480 -17.56 -13.31 15.44
N ILE A 481 -16.59 -12.37 15.43
CA ILE A 481 -15.73 -12.09 14.28
C ILE A 481 -14.76 -13.24 13.99
N GLU A 482 -14.19 -13.87 15.02
CA GLU A 482 -13.33 -15.05 14.86
C GLU A 482 -14.10 -16.23 14.22
N ARG A 483 -15.36 -16.46 14.64
CA ARG A 483 -16.24 -17.45 13.98
C ARG A 483 -16.53 -17.07 12.53
N LEU A 484 -16.75 -15.79 12.22
CA LEU A 484 -16.96 -15.32 10.85
C LEU A 484 -15.71 -15.55 9.97
N ARG A 485 -14.49 -15.29 10.49
CA ARG A 485 -13.22 -15.59 9.82
C ARG A 485 -13.07 -17.10 9.52
N VAL A 486 -13.50 -18.00 10.42
CA VAL A 486 -13.53 -19.46 10.17
C VAL A 486 -14.60 -19.83 9.14
N ALA A 487 -15.81 -19.27 9.22
CA ALA A 487 -16.88 -19.50 8.26
C ALA A 487 -16.48 -19.08 6.83
N ASN A 488 -15.92 -17.88 6.66
CA ASN A 488 -15.42 -17.38 5.38
C ASN A 488 -14.39 -18.33 4.76
N ARG A 489 -13.48 -18.89 5.57
CA ARG A 489 -12.47 -19.86 5.10
C ARG A 489 -13.07 -21.20 4.67
N LEU A 490 -14.05 -21.72 5.42
CA LEU A 490 -14.68 -23.01 5.10
C LEU A 490 -15.65 -22.90 3.92
N LEU A 491 -16.40 -21.80 3.81
CA LEU A 491 -17.33 -21.54 2.70
C LEU A 491 -16.62 -21.39 1.35
N LYS A 492 -15.35 -20.94 1.32
CA LYS A 492 -14.55 -20.95 0.07
C LYS A 492 -14.30 -22.36 -0.46
N GLN A 493 -14.44 -23.41 0.37
CA GLN A 493 -14.37 -24.81 -0.05
C GLN A 493 -15.75 -25.28 -0.52
N ASP A 494 -16.73 -25.32 0.38
CA ASP A 494 -18.15 -25.60 0.07
C ASP A 494 -19.07 -25.21 1.24
N TRP A 495 -20.37 -25.08 0.97
CA TRP A 495 -21.39 -24.87 2.00
C TRP A 495 -21.42 -26.02 3.01
N GLU A 496 -21.46 -27.27 2.53
CA GLU A 496 -21.65 -28.44 3.40
C GLU A 496 -20.46 -28.64 4.35
N VAL A 497 -19.24 -28.34 3.88
CA VAL A 497 -18.00 -28.37 4.67
C VAL A 497 -18.05 -27.37 5.82
N ALA A 498 -18.49 -26.14 5.56
CA ALA A 498 -18.70 -25.15 6.61
C ALA A 498 -19.84 -25.54 7.56
N TRP A 499 -20.92 -26.10 7.01
CA TRP A 499 -22.15 -26.44 7.73
C TRP A 499 -21.92 -27.56 8.75
N GLU A 500 -21.40 -28.70 8.31
CA GLU A 500 -21.16 -29.85 9.19
C GLU A 500 -20.05 -29.57 10.20
N TRP A 501 -19.02 -28.77 9.85
CA TRP A 501 -18.03 -28.32 10.84
C TRP A 501 -18.68 -27.46 11.93
N PHE A 502 -19.45 -26.43 11.58
CA PHE A 502 -20.12 -25.59 12.59
C PHE A 502 -21.11 -26.38 13.46
N LYS A 503 -21.85 -27.31 12.84
CA LYS A 503 -22.77 -28.23 13.53
C LYS A 503 -22.05 -29.17 14.49
N GLN A 504 -20.91 -29.74 14.09
CA GLN A 504 -20.06 -30.55 14.95
C GLN A 504 -19.52 -29.74 16.15
N GLN A 505 -19.08 -28.51 15.92
CA GLN A 505 -18.47 -27.67 16.96
C GLN A 505 -19.48 -27.04 17.95
N PHE A 506 -20.72 -26.79 17.52
CA PHE A 506 -21.79 -26.32 18.41
C PHE A 506 -22.60 -27.45 19.06
N GLY A 507 -22.63 -28.65 18.47
CA GLY A 507 -23.35 -29.80 19.02
C GLY A 507 -24.85 -29.51 19.24
N SER A 508 -25.35 -29.78 20.44
CA SER A 508 -26.75 -29.53 20.82
C SER A 508 -27.13 -28.04 20.90
N GLU A 509 -26.16 -27.12 20.89
CA GLU A 509 -26.41 -25.67 20.82
C GLU A 509 -26.40 -25.13 19.39
N PHE A 510 -26.22 -25.99 18.37
CA PHE A 510 -26.28 -25.57 16.97
C PHE A 510 -27.69 -25.06 16.63
N LYS A 511 -27.76 -23.86 16.05
CA LYS A 511 -29.01 -23.21 15.62
C LYS A 511 -29.01 -23.10 14.09
N PRO A 512 -29.63 -24.06 13.36
CA PRO A 512 -29.58 -24.12 11.90
C PRO A 512 -29.98 -22.79 11.24
N ASP A 513 -31.11 -22.22 11.66
CA ASP A 513 -31.63 -20.92 11.21
C ASP A 513 -30.59 -19.77 11.27
N VAL A 514 -29.90 -19.68 12.40
CA VAL A 514 -28.97 -18.59 12.68
C VAL A 514 -27.69 -18.79 11.88
N THR A 515 -27.16 -20.01 11.82
CA THR A 515 -25.98 -20.34 11.00
C THR A 515 -26.26 -20.11 9.52
N TRP A 516 -27.42 -20.57 9.02
CA TRP A 516 -27.83 -20.42 7.62
C TRP A 516 -27.92 -18.95 7.21
N THR A 517 -28.50 -18.11 8.07
CA THR A 517 -28.63 -16.67 7.82
C THR A 517 -27.25 -15.99 7.70
N HIS A 518 -26.29 -16.33 8.57
CA HIS A 518 -24.94 -15.76 8.50
C HIS A 518 -24.15 -16.28 7.29
N PHE A 519 -24.22 -17.57 6.98
CA PHE A 519 -23.52 -18.14 5.81
C PHE A 519 -24.09 -17.61 4.50
N LYS A 520 -25.42 -17.50 4.40
CA LYS A 520 -26.07 -16.85 3.26
C LYS A 520 -25.64 -15.39 3.12
N SER A 521 -25.60 -14.64 4.22
CA SER A 521 -25.10 -13.26 4.23
C SER A 521 -23.61 -13.14 3.89
N ILE A 522 -22.82 -14.20 3.98
CA ILE A 522 -21.44 -14.24 3.47
C ILE A 522 -21.47 -14.48 1.96
N CYS A 523 -22.13 -15.54 1.50
CA CYS A 523 -22.13 -15.94 0.09
C CYS A 523 -22.84 -14.93 -0.84
N GLU A 524 -23.84 -14.20 -0.35
CA GLU A 524 -24.56 -13.17 -1.13
C GLU A 524 -23.99 -11.74 -0.97
N ASN A 525 -22.96 -11.54 -0.15
CA ASN A 525 -22.37 -10.21 0.05
C ASN A 525 -21.52 -9.82 -1.17
N THR A 526 -22.01 -8.85 -1.93
CA THR A 526 -21.39 -8.33 -3.15
C THR A 526 -19.98 -7.77 -2.95
N LYS A 527 -19.56 -7.49 -1.71
CA LYS A 527 -18.17 -7.12 -1.36
C LYS A 527 -17.16 -8.26 -1.56
N TYR A 528 -17.60 -9.51 -1.64
CA TYR A 528 -16.72 -10.67 -1.87
C TYR A 528 -16.74 -11.16 -3.32
N GLY A 529 -17.41 -10.44 -4.24
CA GLY A 529 -17.41 -10.75 -5.66
C GLY A 529 -17.80 -12.20 -5.99
N ASN A 530 -16.98 -12.86 -6.80
CA ASN A 530 -17.22 -14.24 -7.24
C ASN A 530 -16.62 -15.32 -6.30
N ASP A 531 -16.02 -14.96 -5.15
CA ASP A 531 -15.36 -15.90 -4.23
C ASP A 531 -16.28 -17.00 -3.66
N TYR A 532 -17.60 -16.80 -3.76
CA TYR A 532 -18.63 -17.75 -3.34
C TYR A 532 -19.58 -18.13 -4.49
N SER A 533 -19.26 -17.80 -5.74
CA SER A 533 -20.11 -18.05 -6.92
C SER A 533 -20.32 -19.55 -7.22
N HIS A 534 -19.39 -20.41 -6.78
CA HIS A 534 -19.52 -21.88 -6.83
C HIS A 534 -20.37 -22.46 -5.69
N VAL A 535 -20.62 -21.69 -4.62
CA VAL A 535 -21.28 -22.16 -3.40
C VAL A 535 -22.80 -22.08 -3.55
N LYS A 536 -23.45 -23.24 -3.68
CA LYS A 536 -24.91 -23.32 -3.82
C LYS A 536 -25.59 -23.19 -2.46
N VAL A 537 -26.09 -21.99 -2.15
CA VAL A 537 -26.87 -21.73 -0.92
C VAL A 537 -28.11 -22.66 -0.90
N PRO A 538 -28.22 -23.60 0.06
CA PRO A 538 -29.34 -24.52 0.14
C PRO A 538 -30.60 -23.83 0.66
N LYS A 539 -31.76 -24.49 0.51
CA LYS A 539 -33.01 -24.00 1.11
C LYS A 539 -32.86 -23.86 2.63
N ARG A 540 -33.46 -22.81 3.19
CA ARG A 540 -33.45 -22.54 4.63
C ARG A 540 -34.02 -23.76 5.39
N PRO A 541 -33.29 -24.33 6.37
CA PRO A 541 -33.83 -25.37 7.23
C PRO A 541 -34.94 -24.80 8.13
N TYR A 542 -35.91 -25.66 8.47
CA TYR A 542 -36.98 -25.38 9.43
C TYR A 542 -36.54 -25.64 10.89
#